data_AF-A0ABD5WH30-F1
#
_entry.id   AF-A0ABD5WH30-F1
#
_cell.length_a   1.000
_cell.length_b   1.000
_cell.length_c   1.000
_cell.angle_alpha   90.00
_cell.angle_beta   90.00
_cell.angle_gamma   90.00
#
_symmetry.space_group_name_H-M   'P 1'
#
loop_
_entity.id
_entity.type
_entity.pdbx_description
1 polymer ?
#
loop_
_entity_poly.entity_id
_entity_poly.type
_entity_poly.pdbx_seq_one_letter_code
_entity_poly.pdbx_strand_id
1 'polypeptide(L)' 'MPKVNCPDCGRHIGMHELEAKTTAQSGGFSTRYRCPFCRTDMEDVTEFML' A
#
# COMPACT_ATOMS: atom_id res chain seq x y z
N MET A 1 -11.58 2.38 -11.16
CA MET A 1 -10.96 2.33 -9.82
C MET A 1 -9.50 1.96 -10.00
N PRO A 2 -8.55 2.75 -9.50
CA PRO A 2 -7.13 2.47 -9.66
C PRO A 2 -6.77 1.14 -9.00
N LYS A 3 -5.90 0.38 -9.67
CA LYS A 3 -5.36 -0.89 -9.16
C LYS A 3 -3.88 -0.71 -8.89
N VAL A 4 -3.39 -1.47 -7.92
CA VAL A 4 -2.00 -1.49 -7.48
C VAL A 4 -1.48 -2.90 -7.67
N ASN A 5 -0.32 -3.06 -8.29
CA ASN A 5 0.36 -4.35 -8.36
C ASN A 5 1.24 -4.55 -7.13
N CYS A 6 1.00 -5.59 -6.34
CA CYS A 6 1.85 -5.88 -5.20
C CYS A 6 3.24 -6.34 -5.68
N PRO A 7 4.34 -5.67 -5.29
CA PRO A 7 5.69 -6.02 -5.75
C PRO A 7 6.17 -7.39 -5.24
N ASP A 8 5.55 -7.91 -4.18
CA ASP A 8 5.97 -9.15 -3.52
C ASP A 8 5.23 -10.38 -4.05
N CYS A 9 3.90 -10.32 -4.14
CA CYS A 9 3.07 -11.45 -4.59
C CYS A 9 2.52 -11.30 -6.02
N GLY A 10 2.77 -10.17 -6.69
CA GLY A 10 2.33 -9.92 -8.07
C GLY A 10 0.82 -9.81 -8.26
N ARG A 11 0.05 -9.68 -7.16
CA ARG A 11 -1.41 -9.58 -7.23
C ARG A 11 -1.86 -8.16 -7.54
N HIS A 12 -2.90 -8.07 -8.35
CA HIS A 12 -3.58 -6.82 -8.64
C HIS A 12 -4.62 -6.56 -7.55
N ILE A 13 -4.47 -5.45 -6.82
CA ILE A 13 -5.27 -5.10 -5.65
C ILE A 13 -5.95 -3.77 -5.95
N GLY A 14 -7.25 -3.64 -5.69
CA GLY A 14 -7.90 -2.34 -5.74
C GLY A 14 -7.31 -1.42 -4.69
N MET A 15 -7.04 -0.16 -5.02
CA MET A 15 -6.47 0.79 -4.06
C MET A 15 -7.30 0.92 -2.77
N HIS A 16 -8.63 0.78 -2.87
CA HIS A 16 -9.55 0.81 -1.73
C HIS A 16 -9.53 -0.47 -0.85
N GLU A 17 -8.89 -1.54 -1.32
CA GLU A 17 -8.74 -2.81 -0.58
C GLU A 17 -7.46 -2.84 0.25
N LEU A 18 -6.54 -1.87 0.04
CA LEU A 18 -5.29 -1.79 0.79
C LEU A 18 -5.55 -1.30 2.22
N GLU A 19 -4.93 -1.96 3.20
CA GLU A 19 -4.99 -1.50 4.59
C GLU A 19 -4.02 -0.31 4.76
N ALA A 20 -4.56 0.90 4.95
CA ALA A 20 -3.75 2.07 5.23
C ALA A 20 -3.37 2.13 6.72
N LYS A 21 -2.07 2.20 7.02
CA LYS A 21 -1.51 2.38 8.35
C LYS A 21 -0.80 3.73 8.42
N THR A 22 -1.41 4.68 9.14
CA THR A 22 -0.80 5.98 9.40
C THR A 22 -0.17 5.97 10.78
N THR A 23 1.13 6.28 10.85
CA THR A 23 1.89 6.40 12.10
C THR A 23 2.34 7.85 12.28
N ALA A 24 2.03 8.44 13.44
CA ALA A 24 2.59 9.72 13.85
C ALA A 24 4.04 9.53 14.30
N GLN A 25 4.95 10.33 13.75
CA GLN A 25 6.37 10.35 14.07
C GLN A 25 6.78 11.77 14.45
N SER A 26 7.93 11.92 15.13
CA SER A 26 8.40 13.20 15.66
C SER A 26 8.54 14.34 14.63
N GLY A 27 8.57 14.01 13.33
CA GLY A 27 8.64 14.95 12.21
C GLY A 27 7.42 14.98 11.29
N GLY A 28 6.31 14.31 11.63
CA GLY A 28 5.09 14.30 10.80
C GLY A 28 4.32 12.99 10.83
N PHE A 29 3.61 12.70 9.74
CA PHE A 29 2.84 11.46 9.58
C PHE A 29 3.44 10.65 8.43
N SER A 30 3.62 9.36 8.66
CA SER A 30 3.97 8.40 7.60
C SER A 30 2.79 7.46 7.40
N THR A 31 2.35 7.29 6.15
CA THR A 31 1.28 6.36 5.78
C THR A 31 1.89 5.23 4.96
N ARG A 32 1.60 3.99 5.36
CA ARG A 32 1.98 2.78 4.64
C ARG A 32 0.75 2.00 4.24
N TYR A 33 0.78 1.37 3.09
CA TYR A 33 -0.31 0.55 2.57
C TYR A 33 0.07 -0.91 2.62
N ARG A 34 -0.77 -1.74 3.23
CA ARG A 34 -0.50 -3.17 3.34
C ARG A 34 -1.30 -3.97 2.32
N CYS A 35 -0.61 -4.88 1.64
CA CYS A 35 -1.25 -5.90 0.82
C CYS A 35 -2.10 -6.82 1.71
N PRO A 36 -3.41 -7.00 1.44
CA PRO A 36 -4.27 -7.85 2.26
C PRO A 36 -3.94 -9.34 2.11
N PHE A 37 -3.20 -9.74 1.07
CA PHE A 37 -2.90 -11.14 0.75
C PHE A 37 -1.56 -11.60 1.33
N CYS A 38 -0.44 -10.99 0.92
CA CYS A 38 0.90 -11.36 1.38
C CYS A 38 1.37 -10.55 2.59
N ARG A 39 0.58 -9.54 3.02
CA ARG A 39 0.87 -8.70 4.18
C ARG A 39 2.12 -7.82 4.06
N THR A 40 2.72 -7.71 2.88
CA THR A 40 3.79 -6.74 2.56
C THR A 40 3.27 -5.31 2.70
N ASP A 41 4.04 -4.47 3.41
CA ASP A 41 3.78 -3.03 3.52
C ASP A 41 4.49 -2.28 2.35
N MET A 42 3.80 -1.31 1.76
CA MET A 42 4.24 -0.47 0.63
C MET A 42 4.15 0.99 1.06
N GLU A 43 5.23 1.75 0.93
CA GLU A 43 5.25 3.17 1.34
C GLU A 43 4.64 4.07 0.27
N ASP A 44 4.95 3.84 -1.01
CA ASP A 44 4.36 4.58 -2.12
C ASP A 44 3.64 3.62 -3.08
N VAL A 45 2.30 3.67 -3.09
CA VAL A 45 1.49 2.80 -3.97
C VAL A 45 1.33 3.39 -5.36
N THR A 46 1.68 4.67 -5.56
CA THR A 46 1.56 5.33 -6.87
C THR A 46 2.59 4.78 -7.86
N GLU A 47 3.76 4.38 -7.38
CA GLU A 47 4.81 3.69 -8.15
C GLU A 47 4.36 2.33 -8.69
N PHE A 48 3.33 1.74 -8.07
CA PHE A 48 2.80 0.42 -8.42
C PHE A 48 1.40 0.48 -9.04
N MET A 49 0.89 1.68 -9.37
CA MET A 49 -0.43 1.82 -9.99
C MET A 49 -0.43 1.39 -11.46
N LEU A 50 -1.52 0.77 -11.87
CA LEU A 50 -1.83 0.34 -13.25
C LEU A 50 -2.94 1.19 -13.87
#